data_AF-A0A166ISA4-F1
#
_entry.id   AF-A0A166ISA4-F1
#
_cell.length_a   1.000
_cell.length_b   1.000
_cell.length_c   1.000
_cell.angle_alpha   90.00
_cell.angle_beta   90.00
_cell.angle_gamma   90.00
#
_symmetry.space_group_name_H-M   'P 1'
#
loop_
_entity.id
_entity.type
_entity.pdbx_description
1 polymer ?
#
loop_
_entity_poly.entity_id
_entity_poly.type
_entity_poly.pdbx_seq_one_letter_code
_entity_poly.pdbx_strand_id
1 'polypeptide(L)' 'MGKKLPFARDRLVASYLWGMVASSDPQHRSCREAMAKSVELIGVYDDVYDVYGTLEELELFTNVVQR' A
#
# COMPACT_ATOMS: atom_id res chain seq x y z
N MET A 1 -4.13 4.95 -6.57
CA MET A 1 -3.25 6.13 -6.40
C MET A 1 -2.81 6.89 -7.68
N GLY A 2 -2.89 6.30 -8.88
CA GLY A 2 -2.02 6.68 -10.03
C GLY A 2 -2.03 8.10 -10.59
N LYS A 3 -3.03 8.96 -10.29
CA LYS A 3 -3.02 10.37 -10.73
C LYS A 3 -2.27 11.31 -9.77
N LYS A 4 -2.26 11.00 -8.47
CA LYS A 4 -1.61 11.84 -7.44
C LYS A 4 -0.16 11.43 -7.22
N LEU A 5 0.11 10.12 -7.33
CA LEU A 5 1.43 9.54 -7.18
C LEU A 5 1.77 8.83 -8.50
N PRO A 6 2.24 9.57 -9.52
CA PRO A 6 2.51 9.01 -10.84
C PRO A 6 3.68 8.01 -10.83
N PHE A 7 4.52 8.08 -9.80
CA PHE A 7 5.64 7.17 -9.58
C PHE A 7 5.22 5.83 -8.95
N ALA A 8 4.06 5.80 -8.29
CA ALA A 8 3.59 4.62 -7.57
C ALA A 8 3.05 3.57 -8.54
N ARG A 9 3.48 2.33 -8.36
CA ARG A 9 3.10 1.21 -9.22
C ARG A 9 1.61 0.86 -9.06
N ASP A 10 0.89 0.67 -10.18
CA ASP A 10 -0.48 0.14 -10.12
C ASP A 10 -0.46 -1.35 -9.78
N ARG A 11 -0.85 -1.68 -8.55
CA ARG A 11 -0.85 -3.04 -8.01
C ARG A 11 -2.24 -3.54 -7.67
N LEU A 12 -3.31 -2.89 -8.13
CA LEU A 12 -4.69 -3.18 -7.68
C LEU A 12 -5.06 -4.67 -7.79
N VAL A 13 -4.75 -5.30 -8.93
CA VAL A 13 -5.03 -6.74 -9.16
C VAL A 13 -4.22 -7.62 -8.20
N ALA A 14 -2.92 -7.33 -8.05
CA ALA A 14 -2.06 -8.08 -7.15
C ALA A 14 -2.49 -7.92 -5.68
N SER A 15 -2.84 -6.71 -5.26
CA SER A 15 -3.34 -6.41 -3.92
C SER A 15 -4.65 -7.14 -3.61
N TYR A 16 -5.57 -7.23 -4.59
CA TYR A 16 -6.81 -7.99 -4.42
C TYR A 16 -6.56 -9.51 -4.33
N LEU A 17 -5.63 -10.03 -5.13
CA LEU A 17 -5.21 -11.43 -5.04
C LEU A 17 -4.62 -11.77 -3.67
N TRP A 18 -3.80 -10.89 -3.08
CA TRP A 18 -3.31 -11.06 -1.71
C TRP A 18 -4.44 -11.16 -0.68
N GLY A 19 -5.48 -10.33 -0.82
CA GLY A 19 -6.68 -10.42 0.01
C GLY A 19 -7.40 -11.77 -0.15
N MET A 20 -7.53 -12.27 -1.39
CA MET A 20 -8.14 -13.58 -1.66
C MET A 20 -7.35 -14.74 -1.06
N VAL A 21 -6.02 -14.69 -1.14
CA VAL A 21 -5.12 -15.70 -0.54
C VAL A 21 -5.24 -15.68 0.98
N ALA A 22 -5.28 -14.49 1.60
CA ALA A 22 -5.38 -14.35 3.04
C ALA A 22 -6.77 -14.72 3.59
N SER A 23 -7.84 -14.53 2.81
CA SER A 23 -9.21 -14.82 3.22
C SER A 23 -10.08 -15.26 2.04
N SER A 24 -10.03 -16.56 1.76
CA SER A 24 -10.69 -17.20 0.61
C SER A 24 -12.19 -17.42 0.80
N ASP A 25 -12.68 -17.38 2.04
CA ASP A 25 -14.10 -17.55 2.33
C ASP A 25 -14.92 -16.38 1.74
N PRO A 26 -15.94 -16.66 0.90
CA PRO A 26 -16.76 -15.63 0.27
C PRO A 26 -17.32 -14.58 1.23
N GLN A 27 -17.63 -14.94 2.49
CA GLN A 27 -18.24 -14.05 3.47
C GLN A 27 -17.33 -12.90 3.92
N HIS A 28 -16.00 -13.03 3.76
CA HIS A 28 -15.02 -12.04 4.19
C HIS A 28 -14.72 -10.95 3.16
N ARG A 29 -15.69 -10.58 2.31
CA ARG A 29 -15.52 -9.57 1.27
C ARG A 29 -14.93 -8.25 1.80
N SER A 30 -15.50 -7.71 2.89
CA SER A 30 -15.03 -6.44 3.48
C SER A 30 -13.58 -6.54 3.97
N CYS A 31 -13.18 -7.70 4.49
CA CYS A 31 -11.79 -7.95 4.90
C CYS A 31 -10.85 -7.96 3.70
N ARG A 32 -11.22 -8.61 2.59
CA ARG A 32 -10.43 -8.59 1.35
C ARG A 32 -10.29 -7.20 0.75
N GLU A 33 -11.37 -6.41 0.76
CA GLU A 33 -11.35 -5.03 0.29
C GLU A 33 -10.45 -4.15 1.16
N ALA A 34 -10.49 -4.29 2.49
CA ALA A 34 -9.58 -3.60 3.40
C ALA A 34 -8.13 -4.04 3.19
N MET A 35 -7.89 -5.35 3.06
CA MET A 35 -6.56 -5.89 2.82
C MET A 35 -5.96 -5.37 1.51
N ALA A 36 -6.74 -5.36 0.42
CA ALA A 36 -6.27 -4.87 -0.88
C ALA A 36 -5.85 -3.39 -0.81
N LYS A 37 -6.62 -2.54 -0.12
CA LYS A 37 -6.27 -1.14 0.11
C LYS A 37 -4.99 -0.99 0.95
N SER A 38 -4.85 -1.80 2.00
CA SER A 38 -3.64 -1.81 2.83
C SER A 38 -2.41 -2.24 2.04
N VAL A 39 -2.52 -3.28 1.21
CA VAL A 39 -1.40 -3.76 0.37
C VAL A 39 -1.03 -2.72 -0.70
N GLU A 40 -2.00 -2.03 -1.30
CA GLU A 40 -1.72 -0.90 -2.21
C GLU A 40 -0.95 0.21 -1.48
N LEU A 41 -1.39 0.61 -0.28
CA LEU A 41 -0.73 1.64 0.52
C LEU A 41 0.69 1.24 0.97
N ILE A 42 0.87 -0.01 1.41
CA ILE A 42 2.18 -0.55 1.75
C ILE A 42 3.11 -0.50 0.54
N GLY A 43 2.61 -0.86 -0.65
CA GLY A 43 3.39 -0.76 -1.88
C GLY A 43 3.81 0.67 -2.23
N VAL A 44 2.98 1.67 -1.92
CA VAL A 44 3.36 3.07 -2.07
C VAL A 44 4.43 3.48 -1.06
N TYR A 45 4.33 3.05 0.19
CA TYR A 45 5.35 3.32 1.19
C TYR A 45 6.67 2.64 0.83
N ASP A 46 6.62 1.38 0.37
CA ASP A 46 7.78 0.66 -0.17
C ASP A 46 8.49 1.49 -1.24
N ASP A 47 7.76 1.92 -2.29
CA ASP A 47 8.28 2.77 -3.38
C ASP A 47 8.95 4.07 -2.85
N VAL A 48 8.33 4.70 -1.83
CA VAL A 48 8.87 5.92 -1.22
C VAL A 48 10.15 5.64 -0.44
N TYR A 49 10.22 4.57 0.35
CA TYR A 49 11.38 4.26 1.19
C TYR A 49 12.54 3.60 0.42
N ASP A 50 12.27 2.90 -0.69
CA ASP A 50 13.28 2.13 -1.43
C ASP A 50 13.91 2.88 -2.61
N VAL A 51 13.15 3.74 -3.29
CA VAL A 51 13.57 4.36 -4.56
C VAL A 51 13.44 5.88 -4.54
N TYR A 52 12.33 6.43 -4.05
CA TYR A 52 11.99 7.84 -4.34
C TYR A 52 12.33 8.85 -3.22
N GLY A 53 12.36 8.43 -1.96
CA GLY A 53 12.54 9.34 -0.82
C GLY A 53 14.01 9.59 -0.48
N THR A 54 14.33 10.84 -0.15
CA THR A 54 15.60 11.19 0.49
C THR A 54 15.56 10.88 1.99
N LEU A 55 16.73 10.69 2.63
CA LEU A 55 16.78 10.35 4.06
C LEU A 55 16.01 11.35 4.94
N GLU A 56 16.17 12.65 4.67
CA GLU A 56 15.52 13.74 5.42
C GLU A 56 13.98 13.70 5.27
N GLU A 57 13.47 13.43 4.07
CA GLU A 57 12.04 13.27 3.82
C GLU A 57 11.49 12.02 4.51
N LEU A 58 12.24 10.92 4.50
CA LEU A 58 11.84 9.66 5.15
C LEU A 58 11.81 9.78 6.68
N GLU A 59 12.75 10.49 7.28
CA GLU A 59 12.75 10.79 8.72
C GLU A 59 11.53 11.63 9.10
N LEU A 60 11.22 12.68 8.32
CA LEU A 60 10.03 13.51 8.55
C LEU A 60 8.75 12.70 8.40
N PHE A 61 8.64 11.91 7.34
CA PHE A 61 7.47 11.06 7.09
C PHE A 61 7.26 10.04 8.22
N THR A 62 8.34 9.37 8.65
CA THR A 62 8.31 8.42 9.78
C THR A 62 7.85 9.11 11.07
N ASN A 63 8.35 10.31 11.36
CA ASN A 63 7.93 11.08 12.54
C ASN A 63 6.44 11.39 12.51
N VAL A 64 5.90 11.78 11.36
CA VAL A 64 4.47 12.08 11.20
C VAL A 64 3.60 10.84 11.42
N VAL A 65 4.03 9.66 10.94
CA VAL A 65 3.26 8.41 11.10
C VAL A 65 3.29 7.90 12.54
N GLN A 66 4.36 8.17 13.30
CA GLN A 66 4.49 7.75 14.70
C GLN A 66 3.79 8.67 15.72
N ARG A 67 3.34 9.85 15.29
CA ARG A 67 2.57 10.79 16.13
C ARG A 67 1.12 10.37 16.26
#